data_AF-A0A7W7H1V2-F1
#
_entry.id   AF-A0A7W7H1V2-F1
#
_cell.length_a   1.000
_cell.length_b   1.000
_cell.length_c   1.000
_cell.angle_alpha   90.00
_cell.angle_beta   90.00
_cell.angle_gamma   90.00
#
_symmetry.space_group_name_H-M   'P 1'
#
loop_
_entity.id
_entity.type
_entity.pdbx_description
1 polymer ?
#
loop_
_entity_poly.entity_id
_entity_poly.type
_entity_poly.pdbx_seq_one_letter_code
_entity_poly.pdbx_strand_id
1 'polypeptide(L)'
;MAAVLRRVTAAAATVVATLALTSTPVKATPDGRNYVYNGSSLGLGVMHLFDGHYGSGKYDQVLPAYQRSDVRFPTWSTTEGVYIGPGYCAQISVRWNANLEWNRNPDIRGPIQLYTDPGYYWKVVQYKARSASSCV
;
A
#
# COMPACT_ATOMS: atom_id res chain seq x y z
N MET A 1 -24.52 -38.96 68.69
CA MET A 1 -23.37 -39.34 67.82
C MET A 1 -23.91 -40.08 66.60
N ALA A 2 -23.33 -39.83 65.42
CA ALA A 2 -23.67 -40.33 64.06
C ALA A 2 -24.89 -39.70 63.35
N ALA A 3 -24.90 -39.45 62.04
CA ALA A 3 -23.96 -38.82 61.10
C ALA A 3 -24.80 -38.57 59.82
N VAL A 4 -24.78 -37.33 59.31
CA VAL A 4 -25.53 -36.88 58.14
C VAL A 4 -24.86 -37.37 56.85
N LEU A 5 -25.54 -38.19 56.03
CA LEU A 5 -25.10 -38.50 54.67
C LEU A 5 -25.78 -37.56 53.66
N ARG A 6 -25.07 -36.51 53.26
CA ARG A 6 -25.40 -35.68 52.09
C ARG A 6 -24.98 -36.43 50.82
N ARG A 7 -25.93 -36.77 49.96
CA ARG A 7 -25.66 -37.24 48.60
C ARG A 7 -25.33 -36.03 47.72
N VAL A 8 -24.10 -35.97 47.21
CA VAL A 8 -23.68 -34.98 46.21
C VAL A 8 -23.74 -35.66 44.84
N THR A 9 -24.71 -35.26 44.03
CA THR A 9 -24.77 -35.63 42.61
C THR A 9 -23.93 -34.66 41.81
N ALA A 10 -22.79 -35.13 41.29
CA ALA A 10 -21.96 -34.36 40.37
C ALA A 10 -22.57 -34.42 38.97
N ALA A 11 -22.96 -33.26 38.42
CA ALA A 11 -23.30 -33.12 37.01
C ALA A 11 -22.02 -32.81 36.22
N ALA A 12 -21.59 -33.75 35.36
CA ALA A 12 -20.47 -33.53 34.45
C ALA A 12 -20.97 -32.77 33.21
N ALA A 13 -20.58 -31.49 33.09
CA ALA A 13 -20.82 -30.70 31.88
C ALA A 13 -19.59 -30.79 30.96
N THR A 14 -19.72 -31.48 29.83
CA THR A 14 -18.72 -31.51 28.75
C THR A 14 -18.81 -30.24 27.91
N VAL A 15 -17.78 -29.40 27.98
CA VAL A 15 -17.62 -28.21 27.12
C VAL A 15 -16.96 -28.66 25.81
N VAL A 16 -17.71 -28.62 24.70
CA VAL A 16 -17.16 -28.80 23.35
C VAL A 16 -16.64 -27.44 22.88
N ALA A 17 -15.33 -27.26 22.85
CA ALA A 17 -14.69 -26.08 22.29
C ALA A 17 -14.64 -26.18 20.75
N THR A 18 -15.45 -25.40 20.06
CA THR A 18 -15.39 -25.21 18.61
C THR A 18 -14.21 -24.29 18.27
N LEU A 19 -13.13 -24.85 17.71
CA LEU A 19 -12.08 -24.06 17.09
C LEU A 19 -12.59 -23.51 15.75
N ALA A 20 -12.96 -22.24 15.73
CA ALA A 20 -13.16 -21.51 14.48
C ALA A 20 -11.79 -21.25 13.83
N LEU A 21 -11.43 -22.06 12.84
CA LEU A 21 -10.31 -21.80 11.95
C LEU A 21 -10.70 -20.62 11.05
N THR A 22 -10.32 -19.40 11.45
CA THR A 22 -10.36 -18.25 10.56
C THR A 22 -9.25 -18.43 9.53
N SER A 23 -9.58 -18.92 8.33
CA SER A 23 -8.67 -18.89 7.21
C SER A 23 -8.47 -17.43 6.79
N THR A 24 -7.27 -16.89 7.03
CA THR A 24 -6.88 -15.63 6.41
C THR A 24 -6.78 -15.89 4.91
N PRO A 25 -7.47 -15.11 4.05
CA PRO A 25 -7.31 -15.27 2.60
C PRO A 25 -5.85 -15.03 2.26
N VAL A 26 -5.18 -16.06 1.73
CA VAL A 26 -3.86 -15.92 1.10
C VAL A 26 -4.09 -15.10 -0.16
N LYS A 27 -3.77 -13.81 -0.08
CA LYS A 27 -3.66 -12.94 -1.25
C LYS A 27 -2.54 -13.54 -2.09
N ALA A 28 -2.87 -14.00 -3.30
CA ALA A 28 -1.86 -14.41 -4.27
C ALA A 28 -0.88 -13.25 -4.42
N THR A 29 0.36 -13.43 -3.97
CA THR A 29 1.41 -12.45 -4.21
C THR A 29 1.54 -12.41 -5.72
N PRO A 30 1.36 -11.25 -6.38
CA PRO A 30 1.98 -11.04 -7.68
C PRO A 30 3.46 -11.46 -7.53
N ASP A 31 4.19 -11.64 -8.61
CA ASP A 31 5.66 -11.77 -8.62
C ASP A 31 6.39 -10.70 -7.79
N GLY A 32 5.63 -9.74 -7.25
CA GLY A 32 5.90 -9.11 -5.97
C GLY A 32 6.89 -7.99 -6.14
N ARG A 33 7.17 -7.66 -7.40
CA ARG A 33 8.00 -6.57 -7.83
C ARG A 33 7.12 -5.55 -8.51
N ASN A 34 7.43 -4.30 -8.25
CA ASN A 34 6.93 -3.18 -9.02
C ASN A 34 7.96 -2.06 -8.98
N TYR A 35 7.76 -1.08 -9.83
CA TYR A 35 8.46 0.18 -9.73
C TYR A 35 7.50 1.32 -10.05
N VAL A 36 7.82 2.45 -9.45
CA VAL A 36 7.34 3.77 -9.84
C VAL A 36 8.39 4.42 -10.74
N TYR A 37 7.96 4.91 -11.89
CA TYR A 37 8.70 5.80 -12.78
C TYR A 37 8.21 7.24 -12.57
N ASN A 38 9.12 8.13 -12.20
CA ASN A 38 8.84 9.55 -12.12
C ASN A 38 8.93 10.15 -13.53
N GLY A 39 7.78 10.38 -14.16
CA GLY A 39 7.71 10.97 -15.50
C GLY A 39 7.72 12.50 -15.52
N SER A 40 7.91 13.16 -14.37
CA SER A 40 7.97 14.62 -14.26
C SER A 40 9.41 15.13 -14.15
N SER A 41 9.57 16.46 -14.27
CA SER A 41 10.82 17.17 -13.99
C SER A 41 11.01 17.50 -12.49
N LEU A 42 10.06 17.12 -11.63
CA LEU A 42 10.06 17.39 -10.20
C LEU A 42 10.50 16.14 -9.43
N GLY A 43 10.98 16.30 -8.19
CA GLY A 43 11.18 15.16 -7.28
C GLY A 43 9.83 14.58 -6.85
N LEU A 44 9.73 13.25 -6.84
CA LEU A 44 8.52 12.52 -6.42
C LEU A 44 8.78 11.81 -5.09
N GLY A 45 7.94 12.04 -4.09
CA GLY A 45 7.99 11.27 -2.84
C GLY A 45 7.54 9.84 -3.09
N VAL A 46 8.36 8.86 -2.74
CA VAL A 46 8.06 7.42 -2.89
C VAL A 46 8.22 6.69 -1.56
N MET A 47 7.44 5.62 -1.39
CA MET A 47 7.40 4.79 -0.19
C MET A 47 7.84 3.38 -0.56
N HIS A 48 8.80 2.83 0.19
CA HIS A 48 9.19 1.43 0.02
C HIS A 48 8.02 0.55 0.43
N LEU A 49 7.51 0.77 1.64
CA LEU A 49 6.37 0.08 2.23
C LEU A 49 5.26 1.08 2.53
N PHE A 50 4.00 0.71 2.29
CA PHE A 50 2.86 1.59 2.61
C PHE A 50 2.36 1.34 4.04
N ASP A 51 3.22 1.61 5.03
CA ASP A 51 3.02 1.20 6.43
C ASP A 51 2.78 2.36 7.42
N GLY A 52 2.76 3.60 6.93
CA GLY A 52 2.62 4.80 7.76
C GLY A 52 3.91 5.29 8.44
N HIS A 53 5.04 4.59 8.29
CA HIS A 53 6.29 4.87 8.99
C HIS A 53 7.38 5.37 8.04
N TYR A 54 7.39 6.67 7.80
CA TYR A 54 8.18 7.26 6.73
C TYR A 54 9.37 8.10 7.22
N GLY A 55 10.54 7.90 6.59
CA GLY A 55 11.76 8.65 6.93
C GLY A 55 11.65 10.17 6.77
N SER A 56 10.80 10.64 5.85
CA SER A 56 10.52 12.07 5.62
C SER A 56 9.13 12.49 6.12
N GLY A 57 8.52 11.71 7.03
CA GLY A 57 7.21 11.95 7.63
C GLY A 57 6.01 11.62 6.72
N LYS A 58 6.13 11.76 5.40
CA LYS A 58 5.08 11.40 4.42
C LYS A 58 5.53 10.41 3.34
N TYR A 59 6.82 10.17 3.20
CA TYR A 59 7.41 9.23 2.24
C TYR A 59 8.83 8.88 2.68
N ASP A 60 9.41 7.81 2.14
CA ASP A 60 10.74 7.34 2.56
C ASP A 60 11.85 8.08 1.83
N GLN A 61 11.74 8.21 0.52
CA GLN A 61 12.77 8.77 -0.35
C GLN A 61 12.16 9.68 -1.42
N VAL A 62 12.96 10.59 -1.94
CA VAL A 62 12.63 11.36 -3.15
C VAL A 62 13.21 10.66 -4.37
N LEU A 63 12.34 10.22 -5.29
CA LEU A 63 12.72 9.70 -6.60
C LEU A 63 13.01 10.88 -7.55
N PRO A 64 14.23 11.02 -8.09
CA PRO A 64 14.56 12.11 -9.00
C PRO A 64 13.73 12.06 -10.29
N ALA A 65 13.72 13.19 -11.01
CA ALA A 65 13.07 13.31 -12.30
C ALA A 65 13.54 12.24 -13.28
N TYR A 66 12.61 11.66 -14.03
CA TYR A 66 12.86 10.68 -15.10
C TYR A 66 13.62 9.42 -14.64
N GLN A 67 13.51 9.05 -13.37
CA GLN A 67 14.11 7.85 -12.80
C GLN A 67 13.04 6.81 -12.44
N ARG A 68 13.47 5.54 -12.40
CA ARG A 68 12.71 4.43 -11.82
C ARG A 68 13.20 4.13 -10.42
N SER A 69 12.29 3.82 -9.52
CA SER A 69 12.58 3.46 -8.13
C SER A 69 13.47 2.23 -8.01
N ASP A 70 13.25 1.18 -8.80
CA ASP A 70 14.05 -0.06 -8.75
C ASP A 70 15.49 0.13 -9.26
N VAL A 71 15.70 1.08 -10.18
CA VAL A 71 17.05 1.45 -10.65
C VAL A 71 17.74 2.38 -9.64
N ARG A 72 16.99 3.32 -9.07
CA ARG A 72 17.53 4.34 -8.16
C ARG A 72 17.80 3.78 -6.76
N PHE A 73 16.96 2.88 -6.28
CA PHE A 73 17.00 2.27 -4.96
C PHE A 73 17.14 0.75 -5.13
N PRO A 74 18.34 0.23 -5.41
CA PRO A 74 18.54 -1.17 -5.79
C PRO A 74 18.19 -2.18 -4.68
N THR A 75 18.04 -1.72 -3.43
CA THR A 75 17.59 -2.54 -2.30
C THR A 75 16.07 -2.64 -2.20
N TRP A 76 15.33 -1.89 -3.01
CA TRP A 76 13.86 -1.91 -3.03
C TRP A 76 13.40 -2.91 -4.08
N SER A 77 12.82 -4.02 -3.63
CA SER A 77 12.13 -4.95 -4.53
C SER A 77 10.77 -4.43 -4.98
N THR A 78 10.20 -3.49 -4.21
CA THR A 78 8.89 -2.88 -4.44
C THR A 78 8.92 -1.39 -4.15
N THR A 79 7.89 -0.70 -4.62
CA THR A 79 7.53 0.64 -4.18
C THR A 79 6.03 0.61 -3.98
N GLU A 80 5.58 0.62 -2.73
CA GLU A 80 4.17 0.44 -2.37
C GLU A 80 3.39 1.74 -2.27
N GLY A 81 4.04 2.89 -2.43
CA GLY A 81 3.29 4.11 -2.60
C GLY A 81 4.05 5.31 -3.12
N VAL A 82 3.27 6.34 -3.40
CA VAL A 82 3.74 7.66 -3.82
C VAL A 82 3.04 8.75 -3.03
N TYR A 83 3.73 9.86 -2.81
CA TYR A 83 3.18 11.04 -2.16
C TYR A 83 3.10 12.20 -3.16
N ILE A 84 1.90 12.72 -3.38
CA ILE A 84 1.67 13.95 -4.13
C ILE A 84 1.54 15.08 -3.14
N GLY A 85 2.40 16.10 -3.25
CA GLY A 85 2.45 17.21 -2.30
C GLY A 85 1.29 18.22 -2.45
N PRO A 86 1.09 19.11 -1.46
CA PRO A 86 0.08 20.16 -1.53
C PRO A 86 0.30 21.11 -2.71
N GLY A 87 -0.78 21.48 -3.41
CA GLY A 87 -0.72 22.39 -4.56
C GLY A 87 -0.17 21.76 -5.83
N TYR A 88 -0.06 20.43 -5.87
CA TYR A 88 0.28 19.66 -7.06
C TYR A 88 -0.87 18.73 -7.45
N CYS A 89 -0.91 18.43 -8.73
CA CYS A 89 -1.67 17.33 -9.29
C CYS A 89 -0.72 16.30 -9.89
N ALA A 90 -1.22 15.10 -10.12
CA ALA A 90 -0.45 14.04 -10.76
C ALA A 90 -1.31 13.29 -11.76
N GLN A 91 -0.79 13.15 -12.97
CA GLN A 91 -1.29 12.19 -13.94
C GLN A 91 -0.69 10.82 -13.58
N ILE A 92 -1.57 9.86 -13.32
CA ILE A 92 -1.19 8.49 -12.98
C ILE A 92 -1.39 7.61 -14.21
N SER A 93 -0.43 6.73 -14.47
CA SER A 93 -0.60 5.70 -15.48
C SER A 93 -0.07 4.38 -14.96
N VAL A 94 -0.78 3.30 -15.30
CA VAL A 94 -0.49 1.95 -14.81
C VAL A 94 -0.37 0.97 -15.96
N ARG A 95 0.46 -0.04 -15.79
CA ARG A 95 0.55 -1.19 -16.70
C ARG A 95 0.96 -2.43 -15.92
N TRP A 96 0.38 -3.57 -16.26
CA TRP A 96 0.71 -4.85 -15.62
C TRP A 96 1.93 -5.53 -16.26
N ASN A 97 2.34 -5.09 -17.46
CA ASN A 97 3.51 -5.60 -18.17
C ASN A 97 4.33 -4.45 -18.74
N ALA A 98 5.65 -4.54 -18.66
CA ALA A 98 6.57 -3.50 -19.13
C ALA A 98 6.54 -3.28 -20.66
N ASN A 99 6.04 -4.26 -21.42
CA ASN A 99 5.92 -4.19 -22.88
C ASN A 99 4.58 -3.64 -23.37
N LEU A 100 3.67 -3.33 -22.46
CA LEU A 100 2.36 -2.77 -22.79
C LEU A 100 2.36 -1.25 -22.66
N GLU A 101 1.36 -0.67 -23.32
CA GLU A 101 1.03 0.74 -23.22
C GLU A 101 0.61 1.11 -21.80
N TRP A 102 0.79 2.39 -21.48
CA TRP A 102 0.41 2.96 -20.20
C TRP A 102 -1.09 3.29 -20.21
N ASN A 103 -1.86 2.67 -19.33
CA ASN A 103 -3.26 3.03 -19.13
C ASN A 103 -3.31 4.28 -18.24
N ARG A 104 -3.79 5.39 -18.81
CA ARG A 104 -3.92 6.65 -18.07
C ARG A 104 -5.14 6.61 -17.16
N ASN A 105 -4.94 6.94 -15.89
CA ASN A 105 -6.01 7.18 -14.92
C ASN A 105 -6.33 8.69 -14.85
N PRO A 106 -7.50 9.05 -14.31
CA PRO A 106 -7.80 10.44 -13.97
C PRO A 106 -6.71 11.06 -13.10
N ASP A 107 -6.49 12.36 -13.29
CA ASP A 107 -5.48 13.08 -12.52
C ASP A 107 -5.93 13.21 -11.05
N ILE A 108 -5.00 12.99 -10.14
CA ILE A 108 -5.23 13.10 -8.70
C ILE A 108 -4.62 14.38 -8.15
N ARG A 109 -5.18 14.88 -7.06
CA ARG A 109 -4.73 16.11 -6.41
C ARG A 109 -4.13 15.85 -5.03
N GLY A 110 -2.99 16.46 -4.76
CA GLY A 110 -2.35 16.42 -3.44
C GLY A 110 -2.92 17.44 -2.45
N PRO A 111 -2.66 17.27 -1.14
CA PRO A 111 -1.78 16.26 -0.58
C PRO A 111 -2.44 14.88 -0.43
N ILE A 112 -1.82 13.83 -0.98
CA ILE A 112 -2.32 12.46 -0.82
C ILE A 112 -1.18 11.45 -0.91
N GLN A 113 -1.28 10.39 -0.10
CA GLN A 113 -0.48 9.17 -0.22
C GLN A 113 -1.31 8.16 -1.01
N LEU A 114 -0.78 7.69 -2.13
CA LEU A 114 -1.43 6.71 -2.99
C LEU A 114 -0.69 5.38 -2.86
N TYR A 115 -1.43 4.33 -2.53
CA TYR A 115 -0.93 2.96 -2.59
C TYR A 115 -0.75 2.53 -4.04
N THR A 116 0.40 1.91 -4.34
CA THR A 116 0.72 1.39 -5.68
C THR A 116 0.74 -0.12 -5.64
N ASP A 117 -0.23 -0.73 -6.33
CA ASP A 117 -0.42 -2.17 -6.33
C ASP A 117 0.86 -2.93 -6.76
N PRO A 118 1.31 -3.91 -5.97
CA PRO A 118 2.32 -4.88 -6.40
C PRO A 118 1.88 -5.58 -7.69
N GLY A 119 2.82 -5.91 -8.57
CA GLY A 119 2.54 -6.52 -9.88
C GLY A 119 2.12 -5.53 -10.98
N TYR A 120 1.94 -4.25 -10.65
CA TYR A 120 1.75 -3.18 -11.64
C TYR A 120 2.94 -2.24 -11.63
N TYR A 121 3.35 -1.80 -12.80
CA TYR A 121 4.28 -0.69 -12.96
C TYR A 121 3.51 0.62 -13.00
N TRP A 122 4.03 1.64 -12.34
CA TRP A 122 3.38 2.94 -12.19
C TRP A 122 4.24 4.03 -12.83
N LYS A 123 3.60 4.95 -13.54
CA LYS A 123 4.19 6.20 -14.02
C LYS A 123 3.42 7.35 -13.40
N VAL A 124 4.15 8.26 -12.78
CA VAL A 124 3.58 9.43 -12.12
C VAL A 124 4.17 10.68 -12.76
N VAL A 125 3.32 11.53 -13.32
CA VAL A 125 3.71 12.83 -13.85
C VAL A 125 3.09 13.89 -12.96
N GLN A 126 3.86 14.36 -11.97
CA GLN A 126 3.45 15.45 -11.09
C GLN A 126 3.64 16.81 -11.76
N TYR A 127 2.68 17.71 -11.56
CA TYR A 127 2.72 19.07 -12.09
C TYR A 127 2.00 20.05 -11.15
N LYS A 128 2.34 21.34 -11.24
CA LYS A 128 1.75 22.37 -10.37
C LYS A 128 0.28 22.57 -10.74
N ALA A 129 -0.60 22.56 -9.75
CA ALA A 129 -2.02 22.84 -9.99
C ALA A 129 -2.19 24.30 -10.49
N ARG A 130 -3.05 24.50 -11.49
CA ARG A 130 -3.34 25.83 -12.05
C ARG A 130 -4.15 26.69 -11.09
N SER A 131 -4.98 26.06 -10.25
CA SER A 131 -5.79 26.75 -9.25
C SER A 131 -5.91 25.94 -7.97
N ALA A 132 -6.53 26.56 -6.95
CA ALA A 132 -6.85 25.90 -5.69
C ALA A 132 -8.00 24.87 -5.80
N SER A 133 -8.58 24.64 -6.98
CA SER A 133 -9.66 23.66 -7.17
C SER A 133 -9.49 22.75 -8.39
N SER A 134 -8.57 23.05 -9.31
CA SER A 134 -8.45 22.32 -10.58
C SER A 134 -7.04 21.83 -10.86
N CYS A 135 -6.98 20.61 -11.42
CA CYS A 135 -5.82 20.04 -12.05
C CYS A 135 -5.70 20.42 -13.54
N VAL A 136 -6.76 20.96 -14.15
CA VAL A 136 -6.82 21.35 -15.57
C VAL A 136 -7.25 22.80 -15.75
#